data_AF-A0A1Y6BSV9-F1
#
_entry.id   AF-A0A1Y6BSV9-F1
#
_cell.length_a   1.000
_cell.length_b   1.000
_cell.length_c   1.000
_cell.angle_alpha   90.00
_cell.angle_beta   90.00
_cell.angle_gamma   90.00
#
_symmetry.space_group_name_H-M   'P 1'
#
loop_
_entity.id
_entity.type
_entity.pdbx_description
1 polymer ?
#
loop_
_entity_poly.entity_id
_entity_poly.type
_entity_poly.pdbx_seq_one_letter_code
_entity_poly.pdbx_strand_id
1 'polypeptide(L)'
;MEGPFGVLHVLLVSRLGKESGRYQIPQPLSYVFLYEHQEYFERDGRQHLWVSSLSGEGQFIYDQQNFIYAYGDTEFFIEKLISKGFGKSEISIPAPHCHSYHEEFDGKEQLVHDAYDWLYSPLQNGDER
;
A
#
# COMPACT_ATOMS: atom_id res chain seq x y z
N MET A 1 2.04 -12.52 11.22
CA MET A 1 1.50 -11.22 11.64
C MET A 1 0.04 -11.41 11.98
N GLU A 2 -0.30 -11.19 13.24
CA GLU A 2 -1.69 -11.25 13.69
C GLU A 2 -2.32 -9.85 13.64
N GLY A 3 -3.62 -9.82 13.39
CA GLY A 3 -4.41 -8.59 13.44
C GLY A 3 -4.78 -8.23 14.89
N PRO A 4 -5.41 -7.07 15.10
CA PRO A 4 -5.99 -6.18 14.08
C PRO A 4 -4.95 -5.31 13.35
N PHE A 5 -5.31 -4.78 12.18
CA PHE A 5 -4.40 -4.02 11.31
C PHE A 5 -4.74 -2.54 11.22
N GLY A 6 -3.72 -1.69 11.23
CA GLY A 6 -3.80 -0.30 10.81
C GLY A 6 -3.43 -0.16 9.33
N VAL A 7 -4.14 0.70 8.60
CA VAL A 7 -3.91 0.94 7.17
C VAL A 7 -3.62 2.42 6.92
N LEU A 8 -2.50 2.68 6.26
CA LEU A 8 -2.07 4.00 5.80
C LEU A 8 -2.05 4.00 4.26
N HIS A 9 -2.90 4.83 3.66
CA HIS A 9 -2.85 5.12 2.24
C HIS A 9 -1.98 6.35 2.03
N VAL A 10 -0.87 6.20 1.32
CA VAL A 10 0.02 7.32 0.97
C VAL A 10 -0.29 7.73 -0.45
N LEU A 11 -1.01 8.84 -0.61
CA LEU A 11 -1.36 9.40 -1.92
C LEU A 11 -0.26 10.37 -2.35
N LEU A 12 0.49 10.00 -3.39
CA LEU A 12 1.58 10.83 -3.92
C LEU A 12 1.07 11.87 -4.90
N VAL A 13 0.12 11.49 -5.74
CA VAL A 13 -0.47 12.36 -6.76
C VAL A 13 -1.96 12.04 -6.88
N SER A 14 -2.82 13.05 -6.88
CA SER A 14 -4.24 12.90 -7.18
C SER A 14 -4.56 13.49 -8.56
N ARG A 15 -5.37 12.78 -9.36
CA ARG A 15 -5.97 13.37 -10.58
C ARG A 15 -7.25 14.16 -10.28
N LEU A 16 -7.81 13.99 -9.07
CA LEU A 16 -9.01 14.66 -8.60
C LEU A 16 -8.73 15.93 -7.78
N GLY A 17 -7.46 16.31 -7.65
CA GLY A 17 -7.05 17.48 -6.88
C GLY A 17 -7.12 17.29 -5.36
N LYS A 18 -7.12 16.04 -4.87
CA LYS A 18 -6.90 15.75 -3.45
C LYS A 18 -5.46 16.09 -3.07
N GLU A 19 -5.26 16.51 -1.83
CA GLU A 19 -3.93 16.79 -1.30
C GLU A 19 -3.06 15.54 -1.32
N SER A 20 -1.79 15.70 -1.70
CA SER A 20 -0.83 14.60 -1.52
C SER A 20 -0.52 14.45 -0.04
N GLY A 21 -0.53 13.23 0.46
CA GLY A 21 -0.37 13.00 1.89
C GLY A 21 -0.60 11.58 2.33
N ARG A 22 -0.52 11.42 3.64
CA ARG A 22 -0.75 10.18 4.35
C ARG A 22 -2.15 10.21 4.93
N TYR A 23 -2.95 9.25 4.52
CA TYR A 23 -4.33 9.07 4.92
C TYR A 23 -4.41 7.80 5.76
N GLN A 24 -4.58 7.95 7.08
CA GLN A 24 -4.69 6.83 8.02
C GLN A 24 -6.16 6.51 8.27
N ILE A 25 -6.54 5.24 8.11
CA ILE A 25 -7.88 4.79 8.54
C ILE A 25 -7.95 4.90 10.07
N PRO A 26 -8.97 5.57 10.65
CA PRO A 26 -9.03 5.86 12.09
C PRO A 26 -9.31 4.63 12.96
N GLN A 27 -9.79 3.55 12.36
CA GLN A 27 -10.17 2.32 13.05
C GLN A 27 -9.45 1.11 12.46
N PRO A 28 -9.25 0.03 13.24
CA PRO A 28 -8.62 -1.16 12.73
C PRO A 28 -9.47 -1.84 11.66
N LEU A 29 -8.81 -2.46 10.69
CA LEU A 29 -9.46 -2.94 9.48
C LEU A 29 -9.28 -4.46 9.27
N SER A 30 -10.29 -5.09 8.66
CA SER A 30 -10.19 -6.45 8.11
C SER A 30 -9.68 -6.40 6.65
N TYR A 31 -9.22 -7.51 6.08
CA TYR A 31 -8.67 -7.55 4.71
C TYR A 31 -9.69 -7.20 3.59
N VAL A 32 -10.97 -7.05 3.90
CA VAL A 32 -12.05 -6.87 2.90
C VAL A 32 -11.89 -5.59 2.09
N PHE A 33 -11.60 -4.45 2.72
CA PHE A 33 -11.39 -3.18 2.00
C PHE A 33 -10.25 -3.27 0.98
N LEU A 34 -9.15 -3.95 1.35
CA LEU A 34 -8.01 -4.12 0.46
C LEU A 34 -8.42 -4.95 -0.76
N TYR A 35 -9.21 -5.99 -0.56
CA TYR A 35 -9.72 -6.83 -1.65
C TYR A 35 -10.71 -6.08 -2.55
N GLU A 36 -11.61 -5.28 -1.98
CA GLU A 36 -12.60 -4.48 -2.72
C GLU A 36 -11.96 -3.42 -3.63
N HIS A 37 -10.80 -2.90 -3.24
CA HIS A 37 -10.09 -1.83 -3.95
C HIS A 37 -8.76 -2.30 -4.58
N GLN A 38 -8.49 -3.61 -4.63
CA GLN A 38 -7.20 -4.17 -5.06
C GLN A 38 -6.77 -3.68 -6.44
N GLU A 39 -7.68 -3.60 -7.42
CA GLU A 39 -7.32 -3.17 -8.77
C GLU A 39 -6.81 -1.73 -8.82
N TYR A 40 -7.36 -0.85 -7.97
CA TYR A 40 -6.90 0.53 -7.87
C TYR A 40 -5.50 0.59 -7.27
N PHE A 41 -5.26 -0.15 -6.18
CA PHE A 41 -3.96 -0.17 -5.54
C PHE A 41 -2.88 -0.79 -6.44
N GLU A 42 -3.18 -1.87 -7.17
CA GLU A 42 -2.19 -2.63 -7.95
C GLU A 42 -1.89 -2.09 -9.35
N ARG A 43 -2.80 -1.30 -9.92
CA ARG A 43 -2.72 -0.87 -11.32
C ARG A 43 -2.56 0.63 -11.49
N ASP A 44 -2.42 1.39 -10.42
CA ASP A 44 -2.26 2.84 -10.48
C ASP A 44 -1.06 3.33 -9.65
N GLY A 45 -0.10 3.98 -10.33
CA GLY A 45 1.18 4.37 -9.74
C GLY A 45 1.14 5.67 -8.93
N ARG A 46 -0.03 6.10 -8.44
CA ARG A 46 -0.23 7.34 -7.68
C ARG A 46 0.02 7.21 -6.17
N GLN A 47 0.27 6.01 -5.67
CA GLN A 47 0.07 5.72 -4.26
C GLN A 47 0.95 4.60 -3.71
N HIS A 48 1.02 4.56 -2.38
CA HIS A 48 1.50 3.40 -1.62
C HIS A 48 0.43 2.99 -0.61
N LEU A 49 0.52 1.75 -0.16
CA LEU A 49 -0.34 1.20 0.87
C LEU A 49 0.51 0.55 1.96
N TRP A 50 0.40 1.02 3.20
CA TRP A 50 1.09 0.42 4.33
C TRP A 50 0.07 -0.25 5.25
N VAL A 51 0.37 -1.49 5.62
CA VAL A 51 -0.47 -2.30 6.50
C VAL A 51 0.36 -2.75 7.68
N SER A 52 0.05 -2.24 8.87
CA SER A 52 0.78 -2.53 10.10
C SER A 52 -0.07 -3.37 11.04
N SER A 53 0.54 -4.34 11.72
CA SER A 53 -0.10 -4.93 12.89
C SER A 53 -0.13 -3.92 14.03
N LEU A 54 -1.29 -3.79 14.68
CA LEU A 54 -1.43 -2.94 15.85
C LEU A 54 -0.75 -3.53 17.10
N SER A 55 -0.38 -4.82 17.10
CA SER A 55 0.47 -5.40 18.14
C SER A 55 1.96 -5.05 17.95
N GLY A 56 2.34 -4.47 16.80
CA GLY A 56 3.71 -4.08 16.48
C GLY A 56 4.58 -5.21 15.92
N GLU A 57 4.00 -6.39 15.65
CA GLU A 57 4.72 -7.56 15.12
C GLU A 57 5.30 -7.38 13.72
N GLY A 58 4.78 -6.44 12.94
CA GLY A 58 5.26 -6.21 11.59
C GLY A 58 4.47 -5.20 10.79
N GLN A 59 4.98 -4.95 9.59
CA GLN A 59 4.39 -4.03 8.61
C GLN A 59 4.68 -4.55 7.21
N PHE A 60 3.69 -4.44 6.33
CA PHE A 60 3.88 -4.54 4.90
C PHE A 60 3.74 -3.18 4.25
N ILE A 61 4.62 -2.86 3.31
CA ILE A 61 4.53 -1.68 2.45
C ILE A 61 4.40 -2.18 1.02
N TYR A 62 3.35 -1.73 0.34
CA TYR A 62 3.16 -1.90 -1.10
C TYR A 62 3.39 -0.55 -1.78
N ASP A 63 4.41 -0.45 -2.63
CA ASP A 63 4.78 0.81 -3.29
C ASP A 63 4.16 0.97 -4.69
N GLN A 64 4.39 2.13 -5.30
CA GLN A 64 3.86 2.49 -6.63
C GLN A 64 4.55 1.71 -7.78
N GLN A 65 5.53 0.85 -7.47
CA GLN A 65 6.29 -0.02 -8.37
C GLN A 65 5.88 -1.48 -8.18
N ASN A 66 4.83 -1.73 -7.40
CA ASN A 66 4.28 -3.03 -7.10
C ASN A 66 5.24 -3.94 -6.30
N PHE A 67 6.17 -3.36 -5.54
CA PHE A 67 7.00 -4.09 -4.61
C PHE A 67 6.33 -4.19 -3.24
N ILE A 68 6.45 -5.37 -2.62
CA ILE A 68 6.03 -5.60 -1.24
C ILE A 68 7.28 -5.69 -0.38
N TYR A 69 7.44 -4.73 0.52
CA TYR A 69 8.44 -4.78 1.59
C TYR A 69 7.78 -5.33 2.85
N ALA A 70 8.48 -6.23 3.52
CA ALA A 70 8.03 -6.85 4.77
C ALA A 70 8.99 -6.50 5.90
N TYR A 71 8.45 -5.96 6.98
CA TYR A 71 9.16 -5.60 8.21
C TYR A 71 8.58 -6.38 9.39
N GLY A 72 9.44 -6.78 10.33
CA GLY A 72 9.07 -7.62 11.47
C GLY A 72 9.90 -8.90 11.49
N ASP A 73 9.26 -10.03 11.79
CA ASP A 73 9.88 -11.37 11.76
C ASP A 73 10.15 -11.83 10.32
N THR A 74 11.29 -11.38 9.77
CA THR A 74 11.69 -11.64 8.39
C THR A 74 11.90 -13.12 8.11
N GLU A 75 12.45 -13.87 9.06
CA GLU A 75 12.66 -15.30 8.99
C GLU A 75 11.33 -16.03 8.80
N PHE A 76 10.32 -15.70 9.61
CA PHE A 76 8.97 -16.23 9.44
C PHE A 76 8.40 -15.93 8.05
N PHE A 77 8.55 -14.70 7.54
CA PHE A 77 8.05 -14.35 6.21
C PHE A 77 8.76 -15.11 5.09
N ILE A 78 10.09 -15.25 5.17
CA ILE A 78 10.90 -16.02 4.22
C ILE A 78 10.48 -17.50 4.22
N GLU A 79 10.31 -18.11 5.39
CA GLU A 79 9.84 -19.49 5.51
C GLU A 79 8.45 -19.68 4.89
N LYS A 80 7.53 -18.74 5.10
CA LYS A 80 6.20 -18.76 4.46
C LYS A 80 6.29 -18.67 2.95
N LEU A 81 7.15 -17.81 2.40
CA LEU A 81 7.36 -17.70 0.95
C LEU A 81 7.95 -18.99 0.38
N ILE A 82 8.96 -19.58 1.03
CA ILE A 82 9.55 -20.86 0.62
C ILE A 82 8.51 -21.98 0.65
N SER A 83 7.66 -22.04 1.68
CA SER A 83 6.58 -23.04 1.78
C SER A 83 5.54 -22.94 0.65
N LYS A 84 5.44 -21.77 0.01
CA LYS A 84 4.57 -21.51 -1.15
C LYS A 84 5.28 -21.75 -2.49
N GLY A 85 6.54 -22.20 -2.48
CA GLY A 85 7.33 -22.48 -3.67
C GLY A 85 8.13 -21.29 -4.22
N PHE A 86 8.19 -20.17 -3.49
CA PHE A 86 9.04 -19.05 -3.88
C PHE A 86 10.50 -19.30 -3.49
N GLY A 87 11.42 -18.81 -4.32
CA GLY A 87 12.86 -18.84 -4.06
C GLY A 87 13.44 -17.43 -4.01
N LYS A 88 14.62 -17.30 -3.41
CA LYS A 88 15.38 -16.05 -3.46
C LYS A 88 15.85 -15.79 -4.89
N SER A 89 15.61 -14.58 -5.39
CA SER A 89 16.12 -14.08 -6.66
C SER A 89 16.47 -12.61 -6.51
N GLU A 90 17.28 -12.09 -7.44
CA GLU A 90 17.34 -10.65 -7.65
C GLU A 90 16.04 -10.19 -8.31
N ILE A 91 15.51 -9.08 -7.81
CA ILE A 91 14.33 -8.40 -8.36
C ILE A 91 14.84 -7.04 -8.86
N SER A 92 14.46 -6.67 -10.07
CA SER A 92 14.79 -5.37 -10.65
C SER A 92 13.57 -4.76 -11.31
N ILE A 93 13.47 -3.45 -11.25
CA ILE A 93 12.45 -2.70 -11.98
C ILE A 93 12.94 -2.59 -13.43
N PRO A 94 12.16 -3.03 -14.43
CA PRO A 94 12.53 -2.86 -15.83
C PRO A 94 12.79 -1.38 -16.16
N ALA A 95 13.77 -1.13 -17.04
CA ALA A 95 14.08 0.22 -17.52
C ALA A 95 13.96 0.27 -19.05
N PRO A 96 13.35 1.33 -19.63
CA PRO A 96 12.69 2.45 -18.95
C PRO A 96 11.36 2.05 -18.29
N HIS A 97 10.98 2.73 -17.21
CA HIS A 97 9.65 2.61 -16.60
C HIS A 97 9.03 4.00 -16.39
N CYS A 98 7.71 4.04 -16.32
CA CYS A 98 6.94 5.22 -15.94
C CYS A 98 5.78 4.81 -15.04
N HIS A 99 5.35 5.71 -14.16
CA HIS A 99 4.12 5.51 -13.39
C HIS A 99 2.94 5.97 -14.24
N SER A 100 1.98 5.08 -14.44
CA SER A 100 0.76 5.39 -15.17
C SER A 100 -0.32 5.82 -14.18
N TYR A 101 -0.95 6.96 -14.46
CA TYR A 101 -2.05 7.51 -13.67
C TYR A 101 -3.32 7.37 -14.49
N HIS A 102 -4.10 6.32 -14.26
CA HIS A 102 -5.18 5.94 -15.15
C HIS A 102 -6.48 6.65 -14.78
N GLU A 103 -7.12 7.28 -15.76
CA GLU A 103 -8.42 7.93 -15.59
C GLU A 103 -9.54 6.96 -15.19
N GLU A 104 -9.43 5.68 -15.59
CA GLU A 104 -10.39 4.63 -15.23
C GLU A 104 -10.49 4.41 -13.71
N PHE A 105 -9.45 4.80 -12.97
CA PHE A 105 -9.40 4.68 -11.51
C PHE A 105 -9.79 5.95 -10.76
N ASP A 106 -10.11 7.06 -11.43
CA ASP A 106 -10.49 8.29 -10.74
C ASP A 106 -11.75 8.07 -9.86
N GLY A 107 -12.74 7.31 -10.37
CA GLY A 107 -13.89 6.91 -9.56
C GLY A 107 -13.53 6.02 -8.36
N LYS A 108 -12.48 5.20 -8.47
CA LYS A 108 -12.01 4.32 -7.39
C LYS A 108 -11.24 5.10 -6.31
N GLU A 109 -10.42 6.08 -6.70
CA GLU A 109 -9.79 7.02 -5.77
C GLU A 109 -10.85 7.72 -4.93
N GLN A 110 -11.92 8.21 -5.57
CA GLN A 110 -13.02 8.86 -4.85
C GLN A 110 -13.70 7.91 -3.85
N LEU A 111 -14.02 6.67 -4.27
CA LEU A 111 -14.62 5.67 -3.37
C LEU A 111 -13.73 5.31 -2.18
N VAL A 112 -12.41 5.18 -2.39
CA VAL A 112 -11.44 4.93 -1.32
C VAL A 112 -11.44 6.08 -0.32
N HIS A 113 -11.42 7.32 -0.80
CA HIS A 113 -11.40 8.50 0.05
C HIS A 113 -12.74 8.79 0.75
N ASP A 114 -13.86 8.34 0.19
CA ASP A 114 -15.20 8.48 0.80
C ASP A 114 -15.54 7.35 1.79
N ALA A 115 -14.78 6.25 1.78
CA ALA A 115 -15.06 5.09 2.63
C ALA A 115 -14.84 5.35 4.13
N TYR A 116 -14.00 6.33 4.48
CA TYR A 116 -13.62 6.63 5.87
C TYR A 116 -13.39 8.13 6.09
N ASP A 117 -13.53 8.56 7.34
CA ASP A 117 -13.04 9.86 7.82
C ASP A 117 -11.52 9.79 8.03
N TRP A 118 -10.76 9.77 6.94
CA TRP A 118 -9.31 9.60 6.96
C TRP A 118 -8.61 10.64 7.85
N LEU A 119 -7.68 10.17 8.69
CA LEU A 119 -6.78 11.04 9.43
C LEU A 119 -5.63 11.45 8.50
N TYR A 120 -5.66 12.70 8.06
CA TYR A 120 -4.66 13.26 7.16
C TYR A 120 -3.41 13.73 7.91
N SER A 121 -2.25 13.45 7.33
CA SER A 121 -1.00 14.14 7.62
C SER A 121 -0.19 14.37 6.35
N PRO A 122 0.66 15.41 6.28
CA PRO A 122 1.50 15.64 5.10
C PRO A 122 2.46 14.47 4.81
N LEU A 123 2.88 14.35 3.55
CA LEU A 123 3.98 13.46 3.17
C LEU A 123 5.25 13.79 3.98
N GLN A 124 6.07 12.78 4.24
CA GLN A 124 7.39 12.94 4.83
C GLN A 124 8.49 12.56 3.84
N ASN A 125 9.72 12.93 4.19
CA ASN A 125 10.90 12.55 3.44
C ASN A 125 10.98 11.03 3.29
N GLY A 126 11.03 10.56 2.05
CA GLY A 126 11.11 9.15 1.70
C GLY A 126 9.80 8.53 1.25
N ASP A 127 8.66 9.20 1.40
CA ASP A 127 7.38 8.68 0.90
C ASP A 127 7.29 8.64 -0.63
N GLU A 128 8.09 9.45 -1.33
CA GLU A 128 8.05 9.54 -2.80
C GLU A 128 9.09 8.63 -3.48
N ARG A 129 9.84 7.81 -2.71
CA ARG A 129 10.99 7.06 -3.21
C ARG A 129 10.69 5.60 -3.48
#